data_AF-A0A0F9Q312-F1
#
_entry.id   AF-A0A0F9Q312-F1
#
_cell.length_a   1.000
_cell.length_b   1.000
_cell.length_c   1.000
_cell.angle_alpha   90.00
_cell.angle_beta   90.00
_cell.angle_gamma   90.00
#
_symmetry.space_group_name_H-M   'P 1'
#
loop_
_entity.id
_entity.type
_entity.pdbx_description
1 polymer ?
#
loop_
_entity_poly.entity_id
_entity_poly.type
_entity_poly.pdbx_seq_one_letter_code
_entity_poly.pdbx_strand_id
1 'polypeptide(L)'
;MEEYHKIQSIYKRDEGTHKFIEGQYSLPEFEYLKDNTWLFTEKIDGTNIRIGWIPEVGINIGGRTDNAKIPTFLYQKLTELFTNDKLKEMFPETSVMLCGEGYGAKIQKGGGNYIPNGVDFILFDVKIGDWWLKREDVNDIAGKLDIKVVPFIGQGTLDDAVGIVKKGLLSEFGGFVAEGLVLRPSIELKSRSGHRIITKLKGKDFLPLAK
;
A
#
# COMPACT_ATOMS: atom_id res chain seq x y z
N MET A 1 -5.29 6.34 -17.08
CA MET A 1 -4.88 6.62 -15.69
C MET A 1 -3.48 6.03 -15.53
N GLU A 2 -2.53 6.72 -14.93
CA GLU A 2 -1.17 6.17 -14.73
C GLU A 2 -1.22 4.90 -13.86
N GLU A 3 -0.32 3.95 -14.13
CA GLU A 3 -0.25 2.75 -13.32
C GLU A 3 0.47 2.95 -11.98
N TYR A 4 0.02 2.27 -10.93
CA TYR A 4 0.71 2.30 -9.65
C TYR A 4 2.00 1.45 -9.73
N HIS A 5 3.12 2.08 -9.38
CA HIS A 5 4.45 1.49 -9.48
C HIS A 5 4.58 0.21 -8.63
N LYS A 6 5.38 -0.73 -9.12
CA LYS A 6 5.72 -1.94 -8.35
C LYS A 6 6.71 -1.57 -7.23
N ILE A 7 6.32 -1.80 -5.99
CA ILE A 7 7.20 -1.64 -4.83
C ILE A 7 8.19 -2.81 -4.76
N GLN A 8 9.49 -2.51 -4.63
CA GLN A 8 10.56 -3.50 -4.47
C GLN A 8 10.60 -4.05 -3.04
N SER A 9 11.10 -5.28 -2.87
CA SER A 9 11.32 -5.82 -1.52
C SER A 9 12.61 -5.24 -0.94
N ILE A 10 12.76 -5.18 0.38
CA ILE A 10 13.98 -4.65 1.02
C ILE A 10 15.25 -5.36 0.55
N TYR A 11 15.22 -6.70 0.52
CA TYR A 11 16.36 -7.56 0.20
C TYR A 11 16.14 -8.31 -1.11
N LYS A 12 17.26 -8.67 -1.73
CA LYS A 12 17.32 -9.65 -2.80
C LYS A 12 16.78 -10.99 -2.31
N ARG A 13 16.34 -11.80 -3.28
CA ARG A 13 15.82 -13.14 -3.00
C ARG A 13 16.78 -14.18 -3.54
N ASP A 14 16.91 -15.24 -2.77
CA ASP A 14 17.55 -16.46 -3.23
C ASP A 14 16.72 -17.07 -4.37
N GLU A 15 17.39 -17.53 -5.42
CA GLU A 15 16.73 -18.01 -6.64
C GLU A 15 16.00 -19.34 -6.42
N GLY A 16 16.51 -20.20 -5.55
CA GLY A 16 15.93 -21.52 -5.29
C GLY A 16 14.78 -21.48 -4.28
N THR A 17 14.92 -20.72 -3.21
CA THR A 17 13.95 -20.68 -2.11
C THR A 17 12.97 -19.51 -2.19
N HIS A 18 13.27 -18.48 -3.00
CA HIS A 18 12.57 -17.19 -3.06
C HIS A 18 12.51 -16.43 -1.73
N LYS A 19 13.31 -16.85 -0.74
CA LYS A 19 13.47 -16.20 0.56
C LYS A 19 14.46 -15.05 0.49
N PHE A 20 14.40 -14.14 1.44
CA PHE A 20 15.35 -13.04 1.52
C PHE A 20 16.77 -13.53 1.80
N ILE A 21 17.72 -12.94 1.09
CA ILE A 21 19.14 -12.99 1.44
C ILE A 21 19.40 -11.79 2.34
N GLU A 22 19.26 -11.99 3.66
CA GLU A 22 19.35 -10.90 4.65
C GLU A 22 20.69 -10.15 4.52
N GLY A 23 20.62 -8.82 4.54
CA GLY A 23 21.77 -7.93 4.33
C GLY A 23 22.10 -7.62 2.87
N GLN A 24 21.58 -8.37 1.89
CA GLN A 24 21.73 -8.02 0.48
C GLN A 24 20.56 -7.17 0.00
N TYR A 25 20.69 -5.84 0.10
CA TYR A 25 19.64 -4.90 -0.31
C TYR A 25 19.31 -4.99 -1.81
N SER A 26 18.02 -4.84 -2.14
CA SER A 26 17.55 -4.85 -3.54
C SER A 26 17.95 -3.60 -4.32
N LEU A 27 18.20 -2.49 -3.61
CA LEU A 27 18.60 -1.21 -4.18
C LEU A 27 19.69 -0.56 -3.30
N PRO A 28 20.66 0.14 -3.90
CA PRO A 28 21.70 0.85 -3.15
C PRO A 28 21.12 1.95 -2.26
N GLU A 29 20.01 2.59 -2.65
CA GLU A 29 19.35 3.60 -1.82
C GLU A 29 18.77 3.01 -0.52
N PHE A 30 18.33 1.74 -0.54
CA PHE A 30 17.86 1.09 0.69
C PHE A 30 19.01 0.84 1.65
N GLU A 31 20.16 0.38 1.13
CA GLU A 31 21.37 0.19 1.93
C GLU A 31 21.88 1.51 2.50
N TYR A 32 21.94 2.56 1.67
CA TYR A 32 22.42 3.88 2.07
C TYR A 32 21.53 4.51 3.16
N LEU A 33 20.21 4.32 3.08
CA LEU A 33 19.24 4.91 4.00
C LEU A 33 18.84 3.98 5.16
N LYS A 34 19.49 2.83 5.33
CA LYS A 34 19.02 1.78 6.26
C LYS A 34 18.91 2.27 7.70
N ASP A 35 19.82 3.17 8.11
CA ASP A 35 19.93 3.71 9.47
C ASP A 35 19.14 5.02 9.66
N ASN A 36 18.50 5.54 8.60
CA ASN A 36 17.62 6.71 8.68
C ASN A 36 16.26 6.31 9.28
N THR A 37 15.45 7.32 9.63
CA THR A 37 14.07 7.08 10.07
C THR A 37 13.15 6.81 8.87
N TRP A 38 12.47 5.69 8.92
CA TRP A 38 11.43 5.24 8.01
C TRP A 38 10.10 5.16 8.74
N LEU A 39 9.01 5.41 8.01
CA LEU A 39 7.63 5.27 8.45
C LEU A 39 7.09 3.92 8.01
N PHE A 40 6.41 3.22 8.91
CA PHE A 40 5.90 1.88 8.70
C PHE A 40 4.38 1.91 8.67
N THR A 41 3.80 1.37 7.61
CA THR A 41 2.36 1.09 7.55
C THR A 41 2.12 -0.39 7.35
N GLU A 42 1.01 -0.89 7.89
CA GLU A 42 0.62 -2.27 7.66
C GLU A 42 0.48 -2.52 6.16
N LYS A 43 1.11 -3.59 5.68
CA LYS A 43 0.86 -4.07 4.33
C LYS A 43 -0.41 -4.92 4.36
N ILE A 44 -1.48 -4.38 3.78
CA ILE A 44 -2.74 -5.10 3.63
C ILE A 44 -2.63 -6.13 2.50
N ASP A 45 -3.13 -7.34 2.73
CA ASP A 45 -3.18 -8.42 1.75
C ASP A 45 -4.53 -8.41 1.01
N GLY A 46 -4.54 -7.83 -0.19
CA GLY A 46 -5.73 -7.72 -1.00
C GLY A 46 -5.42 -7.65 -2.49
N THR A 47 -6.03 -6.69 -3.16
CA THR A 47 -5.71 -6.34 -4.54
C THR A 47 -5.58 -4.83 -4.66
N ASN A 48 -4.55 -4.36 -5.36
CA ASN A 48 -4.34 -2.93 -5.59
C ASN A 48 -5.47 -2.35 -6.45
N ILE A 49 -6.01 -1.22 -6.01
CA ILE A 49 -7.08 -0.47 -6.67
C ILE A 49 -6.63 1.00 -6.84
N ARG A 50 -7.00 1.58 -7.97
CA ARG A 50 -6.82 2.99 -8.30
C ARG A 50 -8.18 3.59 -8.63
N ILE A 51 -8.49 4.71 -7.98
CA ILE A 51 -9.65 5.55 -8.27
C ILE A 51 -9.13 6.85 -8.89
N GLY A 52 -9.28 6.99 -10.19
CA GLY A 52 -8.96 8.21 -10.93
C GLY A 52 -10.18 9.11 -11.01
N TRP A 53 -9.97 10.40 -10.84
CA TRP A 53 -10.96 11.45 -11.05
C TRP A 53 -10.39 12.52 -11.97
N ILE A 54 -11.17 12.88 -12.99
CA ILE A 54 -10.90 14.01 -13.88
C ILE A 54 -12.22 14.79 -13.96
N PRO A 55 -12.29 16.07 -13.54
CA PRO A 55 -13.55 16.80 -13.39
C PRO A 55 -14.49 16.76 -14.60
N GLU A 56 -13.95 16.84 -15.81
CA GLU A 56 -14.69 16.89 -17.06
C GLU A 56 -15.05 15.51 -17.62
N VAL A 57 -14.41 14.44 -17.13
CA VAL A 57 -14.57 13.06 -17.64
C VAL A 57 -15.31 12.19 -16.65
N GLY A 58 -15.11 12.40 -15.35
CA GLY A 58 -15.66 11.59 -14.27
C GLY A 58 -14.69 10.54 -13.71
N ILE A 59 -15.26 9.57 -13.01
CA ILE A 59 -14.52 8.52 -12.31
C ILE A 59 -13.98 7.45 -13.26
N ASN A 60 -12.75 7.01 -13.01
CA ASN A 60 -12.16 5.82 -13.59
C ASN A 60 -11.67 4.86 -12.48
N ILE A 61 -12.15 3.61 -12.47
CA ILE A 61 -11.76 2.60 -11.48
C ILE A 61 -10.91 1.53 -12.18
N GLY A 62 -9.71 1.27 -11.66
CA GLY A 62 -8.77 0.29 -12.21
C GLY A 62 -8.00 -0.49 -11.14
N GLY A 63 -7.43 -1.64 -11.52
CA GLY A 63 -6.53 -2.40 -10.64
C GLY A 63 -5.08 -1.89 -10.71
N ARG A 64 -4.09 -2.71 -10.31
CA ARG A 64 -2.64 -2.33 -10.40
C ARG A 64 -2.15 -2.06 -11.81
N THR A 65 -2.77 -2.65 -12.82
CA THR A 65 -2.47 -2.43 -14.23
C THR A 65 -3.79 -2.19 -14.96
N ASP A 66 -3.76 -1.58 -16.14
CA ASP A 66 -4.98 -1.27 -16.90
C ASP A 66 -5.74 -2.54 -17.32
N ASN A 67 -5.01 -3.65 -17.48
CA ASN A 67 -5.57 -4.97 -17.79
C ASN A 67 -5.97 -5.79 -16.54
N ALA A 68 -5.77 -5.27 -15.33
CA ALA A 68 -6.09 -6.01 -14.10
C ALA A 68 -7.62 -6.13 -13.93
N LYS A 69 -8.09 -7.36 -13.70
CA LYS A 69 -9.52 -7.63 -13.48
C LYS A 69 -9.89 -7.39 -12.02
N ILE A 70 -10.89 -6.54 -11.79
CA ILE A 70 -11.47 -6.30 -10.47
C ILE A 70 -12.65 -7.24 -10.30
N PRO A 71 -12.74 -8.03 -9.19
CA PRO A 71 -13.92 -8.85 -8.92
C PRO A 71 -15.19 -8.00 -8.83
N THR A 72 -16.29 -8.47 -9.43
CA THR A 72 -17.55 -7.70 -9.54
C THR A 72 -18.08 -7.18 -8.20
N PHE A 73 -18.01 -7.98 -7.15
CA PHE A 73 -18.47 -7.58 -5.80
C PHE A 73 -17.61 -6.48 -5.18
N LEU A 74 -16.31 -6.46 -5.47
CA LEU A 74 -15.42 -5.36 -5.07
C LEU A 74 -15.72 -4.12 -5.90
N TYR A 75 -15.92 -4.28 -7.21
CA TYR A 75 -16.27 -3.16 -8.09
C TYR A 75 -17.56 -2.46 -7.63
N GLN A 76 -18.59 -3.22 -7.27
CA GLN A 76 -19.84 -2.69 -6.69
C GLN A 76 -19.56 -1.85 -5.43
N LYS A 77 -18.79 -2.39 -4.48
CA LYS A 77 -18.38 -1.65 -3.28
C LYS A 77 -17.63 -0.36 -3.61
N LEU A 78 -16.72 -0.39 -4.58
CA LEU A 78 -15.99 0.80 -5.01
C LEU A 78 -16.92 1.87 -5.62
N THR A 79 -17.92 1.47 -6.41
CA THR A 79 -18.90 2.42 -6.97
C THR A 79 -19.85 3.01 -5.93
N GLU A 80 -20.06 2.33 -4.80
CA GLU A 80 -20.80 2.89 -3.66
C GLU A 80 -19.98 3.92 -2.88
N LEU A 81 -18.69 3.63 -2.68
CA LEU A 81 -17.78 4.52 -1.95
C LEU A 81 -17.47 5.79 -2.75
N PHE A 82 -17.21 5.66 -4.04
CA PHE A 82 -16.75 6.72 -4.91
C PHE A 82 -17.82 7.09 -5.94
N THR A 83 -18.47 8.23 -5.73
CA THR A 83 -19.47 8.79 -6.65
C THR A 83 -18.95 10.05 -7.32
N ASN A 84 -19.40 10.33 -8.55
CA ASN A 84 -18.97 11.52 -9.29
C ASN A 84 -19.24 12.79 -8.48
N ASP A 85 -20.39 12.86 -7.79
CA ASP A 85 -20.75 14.02 -6.96
C ASP A 85 -19.78 14.25 -5.80
N LYS A 86 -19.44 13.19 -5.04
CA LYS A 86 -18.46 13.29 -3.94
C LYS A 86 -17.10 13.75 -4.43
N LEU A 87 -16.60 13.17 -5.51
CA LEU A 87 -15.27 13.52 -6.03
C LEU A 87 -15.26 14.90 -6.71
N LYS A 88 -16.37 15.32 -7.33
CA LYS A 88 -16.53 16.68 -7.86
C LYS A 88 -16.57 17.73 -6.76
N GLU A 89 -17.27 17.46 -5.67
CA GLU A 89 -17.31 18.37 -4.52
C GLU A 89 -15.92 18.57 -3.92
N MET A 90 -15.15 17.48 -3.75
CA MET A 90 -13.82 17.59 -3.17
C MET A 90 -12.75 18.10 -4.14
N PHE A 91 -12.86 17.75 -5.42
CA PHE A 91 -11.87 18.07 -6.45
C PHE A 91 -12.55 18.69 -7.67
N PRO A 92 -13.09 19.91 -7.55
CA PRO A 92 -13.90 20.53 -8.60
C PRO A 92 -13.10 20.82 -9.89
N GLU A 93 -11.80 21.10 -9.74
CA GLU A 93 -10.92 21.50 -10.85
C GLU A 93 -9.61 20.69 -10.87
N THR A 94 -9.50 19.69 -10.00
CA THR A 94 -8.24 18.96 -9.76
C THR A 94 -8.38 17.51 -10.16
N SER A 95 -7.53 17.05 -11.09
CA SER A 95 -7.41 15.62 -11.36
C SER A 95 -6.63 14.94 -10.24
N VAL A 96 -7.16 13.83 -9.75
CA VAL A 96 -6.57 13.08 -8.62
C VAL A 96 -6.60 11.59 -8.89
N MET A 97 -5.60 10.89 -8.33
CA MET A 97 -5.60 9.43 -8.24
C MET A 97 -5.50 9.01 -6.78
N LEU A 98 -6.50 8.28 -6.30
CA LEU A 98 -6.48 7.61 -5.01
C LEU A 98 -5.99 6.18 -5.22
N CYS A 99 -4.91 5.78 -4.54
CA CYS A 99 -4.38 4.43 -4.57
C CYS A 99 -4.63 3.75 -3.23
N GLY A 100 -5.25 2.58 -3.28
CA GLY A 100 -5.57 1.80 -2.10
C GLY A 100 -5.61 0.31 -2.38
N GLU A 101 -5.94 -0.45 -1.35
CA GLU A 101 -6.12 -1.89 -1.42
C GLU A 101 -7.60 -2.21 -1.33
N GLY A 102 -8.14 -2.93 -2.31
CA GLY A 102 -9.38 -3.66 -2.14
C GLY A 102 -9.11 -4.90 -1.29
N TYR A 103 -9.78 -5.05 -0.16
CA TYR A 103 -9.47 -6.09 0.83
C TYR A 103 -10.75 -6.68 1.43
N GLY A 104 -10.63 -7.82 2.11
CA GLY A 104 -11.75 -8.54 2.71
C GLY A 104 -11.93 -9.95 2.16
N ALA A 105 -13.03 -10.59 2.54
CA ALA A 105 -13.34 -11.95 2.16
C ALA A 105 -13.31 -12.16 0.63
N LYS A 106 -12.78 -13.30 0.20
CA LYS A 106 -12.70 -13.73 -1.22
C LYS A 106 -11.76 -12.89 -2.11
N ILE A 107 -11.06 -11.89 -1.59
CA ILE A 107 -10.04 -11.16 -2.35
C ILE A 107 -8.71 -11.92 -2.38
N GLN A 108 -8.18 -12.28 -1.20
CA GLN A 108 -6.99 -13.12 -1.02
C GLN A 108 -7.24 -14.19 0.04
N LYS A 109 -6.35 -15.20 0.09
CA LYS A 109 -6.37 -16.21 1.17
C LYS A 109 -6.15 -15.51 2.51
N GLY A 110 -7.07 -15.68 3.46
CA GLY A 110 -7.03 -14.98 4.74
C GLY A 110 -7.71 -13.60 4.73
N GLY A 111 -8.23 -13.15 3.58
CA GLY A 111 -8.93 -11.86 3.47
C GLY A 111 -10.15 -11.73 4.40
N GLY A 112 -10.79 -12.84 4.74
CA GLY A 112 -11.89 -12.88 5.71
C GLY A 112 -11.48 -12.51 7.14
N ASN A 113 -10.18 -12.53 7.47
CA ASN A 113 -9.70 -12.06 8.77
C ASN A 113 -9.80 -10.54 8.91
N TYR A 114 -9.71 -9.80 7.79
CA TYR A 114 -9.94 -8.35 7.79
C TYR A 114 -11.44 -8.02 7.81
N ILE A 115 -12.22 -8.68 6.93
CA ILE A 115 -13.66 -8.48 6.79
C ILE A 115 -14.32 -9.84 6.51
N PRO A 116 -14.94 -10.50 7.51
CA PRO A 116 -15.45 -11.86 7.36
C PRO A 116 -16.52 -12.01 6.26
N ASN A 117 -17.43 -11.04 6.15
CA ASN A 117 -18.61 -11.11 5.31
C ASN A 117 -18.71 -9.93 4.33
N GLY A 118 -17.61 -9.54 3.72
CA GLY A 118 -17.62 -8.44 2.77
C GLY A 118 -16.25 -8.04 2.29
N VAL A 119 -16.23 -6.92 1.57
CA VAL A 119 -15.04 -6.28 1.06
C VAL A 119 -15.14 -4.78 1.25
N ASP A 120 -13.99 -4.13 1.22
CA ASP A 120 -13.89 -2.69 1.35
C ASP A 120 -12.62 -2.18 0.65
N PHE A 121 -12.44 -0.86 0.67
CA PHE A 121 -11.26 -0.16 0.17
C PHE A 121 -10.51 0.51 1.33
N ILE A 122 -9.18 0.45 1.28
CA ILE A 122 -8.32 1.16 2.24
C ILE A 122 -7.22 1.94 1.52
N LEU A 123 -7.19 3.25 1.75
CA LEU A 123 -6.29 4.19 1.08
C LEU A 123 -4.85 4.06 1.60
N PHE A 124 -3.86 4.15 0.73
CA PHE A 124 -2.44 4.23 1.14
C PHE A 124 -1.62 5.32 0.43
N ASP A 125 -2.12 5.87 -0.69
CA ASP A 125 -1.46 6.96 -1.41
C ASP A 125 -2.49 7.81 -2.16
N VAL A 126 -2.17 9.09 -2.34
CA VAL A 126 -2.89 10.01 -3.22
C VAL A 126 -1.88 10.69 -4.12
N LYS A 127 -2.21 10.82 -5.41
CA LYS A 127 -1.41 11.54 -6.41
C LYS A 127 -2.21 12.69 -7.01
N ILE A 128 -1.62 13.89 -7.03
CA ILE A 128 -2.14 15.09 -7.72
C ILE A 128 -1.00 15.70 -8.53
N GLY A 129 -1.16 15.75 -9.85
CA GLY A 129 -0.07 16.12 -10.76
C GLY A 129 1.16 15.22 -10.52
N ASP A 130 2.31 15.83 -10.23
CA ASP A 130 3.57 15.13 -9.95
C ASP A 130 3.79 14.79 -8.47
N TRP A 131 2.85 15.15 -7.60
CA TRP A 131 2.97 15.03 -6.15
C TRP A 131 2.31 13.75 -5.66
N TRP A 132 3.09 12.95 -4.93
CA TRP A 132 2.55 12.00 -3.97
C TRP A 132 2.34 12.74 -2.66
N LEU A 133 1.09 12.79 -2.20
CA LEU A 133 0.76 13.61 -1.03
C LEU A 133 1.35 13.04 0.26
N LYS A 134 1.57 13.93 1.22
CA LYS A 134 2.02 13.53 2.56
C LYS A 134 0.91 12.77 3.26
N ARG A 135 1.28 11.95 4.25
CA ARG A 135 0.32 11.14 5.02
C ARG A 135 -0.78 11.98 5.68
N GLU A 136 -0.46 13.18 6.15
CA GLU A 136 -1.45 14.11 6.72
C GLU A 136 -2.55 14.49 5.72
N ASP A 137 -2.18 14.83 4.48
CA ASP A 137 -3.13 15.13 3.41
C ASP A 137 -3.92 13.89 2.96
N VAL A 138 -3.24 12.73 2.91
CA VAL A 138 -3.90 11.43 2.64
C VAL A 138 -4.97 11.14 3.70
N ASN A 139 -4.68 11.38 4.97
CA ASN A 139 -5.63 11.21 6.07
C ASN A 139 -6.78 12.21 6.00
N ASP A 140 -6.52 13.47 5.69
CA ASP A 140 -7.55 14.50 5.52
C ASP A 140 -8.52 14.14 4.38
N ILE A 141 -7.99 13.75 3.22
CA ILE A 141 -8.79 13.30 2.07
C ILE A 141 -9.61 12.06 2.44
N ALA A 142 -9.01 11.09 3.12
CA ALA A 142 -9.71 9.88 3.55
C ALA A 142 -10.85 10.19 4.52
N GLY A 143 -10.63 11.10 5.47
CA GLY A 143 -11.65 11.55 6.42
C GLY A 143 -12.82 12.23 5.73
N LYS A 144 -12.55 13.09 4.73
CA LYS A 144 -13.60 13.76 3.93
C LYS A 144 -14.40 12.79 3.06
N LEU A 145 -13.76 11.72 2.58
CA LEU A 145 -14.42 10.66 1.80
C LEU A 145 -15.10 9.59 2.66
N ASP A 146 -14.92 9.62 3.98
CA ASP A 146 -15.34 8.58 4.91
C ASP A 146 -14.80 7.19 4.54
N ILE A 147 -13.50 7.12 4.23
CA ILE A 147 -12.78 5.88 3.92
C ILE A 147 -11.61 5.66 4.88
N LYS A 148 -11.18 4.40 5.03
CA LYS A 148 -10.04 4.06 5.89
C LYS A 148 -8.71 4.35 5.21
N VAL A 149 -7.68 4.63 6.01
CA VAL A 149 -6.27 4.66 5.58
C VAL A 149 -5.53 3.49 6.20
N VAL A 150 -4.54 2.93 5.49
CA VAL A 150 -3.71 1.85 6.02
C VAL A 150 -3.12 2.22 7.39
N PRO A 151 -3.17 1.32 8.38
CA PRO A 151 -2.70 1.60 9.73
C PRO A 151 -1.24 2.02 9.77
N PHE A 152 -0.93 3.00 10.62
CA PHE A 152 0.45 3.35 10.95
C PHE A 152 0.92 2.42 12.06
N ILE A 153 2.00 1.68 11.82
CA ILE A 153 2.54 0.70 12.77
C ILE A 153 3.63 1.33 13.64
N GLY A 154 4.39 2.27 13.09
CA GLY A 154 5.47 2.92 13.81
C GLY A 154 6.51 3.53 12.89
N GLN A 155 7.65 3.86 13.47
CA GLN A 155 8.80 4.40 12.77
C GLN A 155 10.10 3.86 13.36
N GLY A 156 11.16 3.83 12.56
CA GLY A 156 12.47 3.32 12.97
C GLY A 156 13.40 3.13 11.78
N THR A 157 14.47 2.37 11.98
CA THR A 157 15.39 1.96 10.91
C THR A 157 14.80 0.81 10.07
N LEU A 158 15.44 0.49 8.95
CA LEU A 158 15.05 -0.70 8.19
C LEU A 158 15.25 -2.00 8.99
N ASP A 159 16.25 -2.06 9.86
CA ASP A 159 16.51 -3.21 10.73
C ASP A 159 15.43 -3.36 11.81
N ASP A 160 14.91 -2.26 12.36
CA ASP A 160 13.76 -2.28 13.27
C ASP A 160 12.53 -2.91 12.60
N ALA A 161 12.24 -2.49 11.35
CA ALA A 161 11.13 -3.04 10.58
C ALA A 161 11.28 -4.55 10.31
N VAL A 162 12.50 -5.00 10.00
CA VAL A 162 12.82 -6.43 9.86
C VAL A 162 12.58 -7.18 11.18
N GLY A 163 13.05 -6.62 12.29
CA GLY A 163 12.85 -7.20 13.62
C GLY A 163 11.37 -7.34 14.00
N ILE A 164 10.55 -6.33 13.71
CA ILE A 164 9.09 -6.36 13.92
C ILE A 164 8.45 -7.50 13.13
N VAL A 165 8.74 -7.59 11.82
CA VAL A 165 8.11 -8.58 10.94
C VAL A 165 8.55 -10.01 11.30
N LYS A 166 9.82 -10.23 11.63
CA LYS A 166 10.34 -11.56 12.04
C LYS A 166 9.73 -12.08 13.34
N LYS A 167 9.35 -11.19 14.26
CA LYS A 167 8.67 -11.55 15.52
C LYS A 167 7.19 -11.94 15.32
N GLY A 168 6.64 -11.75 14.13
CA GLY A 168 5.23 -11.98 13.84
C GLY A 168 4.40 -10.75 14.16
N LEU A 169 4.45 -9.74 13.27
CA LEU A 169 3.62 -8.55 13.35
C LEU A 169 2.14 -8.93 13.41
N LEU A 170 1.43 -8.51 14.47
CA LEU A 170 -0.02 -8.64 14.54
C LEU A 170 -0.68 -7.55 13.70
N SER A 171 -1.80 -7.88 13.06
CA SER A 171 -2.59 -6.93 12.28
C SER A 171 -3.39 -5.99 13.18
N GLU A 172 -3.52 -4.73 12.78
CA GLU A 172 -4.40 -3.77 13.46
C GLU A 172 -5.90 -4.11 13.25
N PHE A 173 -6.21 -5.06 12.37
CA PHE A 173 -7.56 -5.55 12.11
C PHE A 173 -7.96 -6.75 12.98
N GLY A 174 -7.04 -7.31 13.78
CA GLY A 174 -7.36 -8.39 14.71
C GLY A 174 -6.18 -9.27 15.12
N GLY A 175 -6.46 -10.31 15.90
CA GLY A 175 -5.46 -11.22 16.47
C GLY A 175 -4.82 -12.21 15.49
N PHE A 176 -4.47 -11.78 14.27
CA PHE A 176 -3.79 -12.59 13.26
C PHE A 176 -2.50 -11.90 12.79
N VAL A 177 -1.60 -12.68 12.20
CA VAL A 177 -0.32 -12.16 11.69
C VAL A 177 -0.57 -11.37 10.41
N ALA A 178 -0.16 -10.10 10.39
CA ALA A 178 -0.22 -9.22 9.22
C ALA A 178 0.68 -9.75 8.08
N GLU A 179 0.39 -9.36 6.84
CA GLU A 179 1.22 -9.78 5.70
C GLU A 179 2.66 -9.26 5.83
N GLY A 180 2.80 -8.03 6.33
CA GLY A 180 4.06 -7.37 6.61
C GLY A 180 3.91 -5.85 6.63
N LEU A 181 4.92 -5.14 6.11
CA LEU A 181 5.00 -3.67 6.16
C LEU A 181 5.27 -3.07 4.77
N VAL A 182 4.75 -1.86 4.55
CA VAL A 182 5.23 -0.92 3.53
C VAL A 182 6.02 0.17 4.25
N LEU A 183 7.20 0.48 3.74
CA LEU A 183 8.16 1.37 4.37
C LEU A 183 8.51 2.52 3.42
N ARG A 184 8.47 3.75 3.93
CA ARG A 184 8.94 4.97 3.24
C ARG A 184 9.91 5.72 4.14
N PRO A 185 10.97 6.37 3.62
CA PRO A 185 11.77 7.26 4.44
C PRO A 185 10.87 8.38 4.99
N SER A 186 11.13 8.83 6.22
CA SER A 186 10.39 9.95 6.84
C SER A 186 10.43 11.23 6.02
N ILE A 187 11.50 11.42 5.25
CA ILE A 187 11.61 12.43 4.20
C ILE A 187 11.56 11.71 2.85
N GLU A 188 10.46 11.81 2.10
CA GLU A 188 10.33 11.10 0.83
C GLU A 188 11.33 11.59 -0.21
N LEU A 189 12.04 10.65 -0.83
CA LEU A 189 13.07 10.88 -1.85
C LEU A 189 12.70 10.19 -3.16
N LYS A 190 13.29 10.67 -4.25
CA LYS A 190 13.30 9.99 -5.56
C LYS A 190 14.71 9.49 -5.87
N SER A 191 14.80 8.33 -6.52
CA SER A 191 16.04 7.84 -7.10
C SER A 191 16.49 8.72 -8.26
N ARG A 192 17.70 8.49 -8.78
CA ARG A 192 18.22 9.21 -9.96
C ARG A 192 17.34 9.04 -11.21
N SER A 193 16.54 7.98 -11.28
CA SER A 193 15.59 7.73 -12.37
C SER A 193 14.18 8.28 -12.10
N GLY A 194 14.00 9.04 -11.01
CA GLY A 194 12.73 9.67 -10.66
C GLY A 194 11.74 8.77 -9.91
N HIS A 195 12.10 7.51 -9.62
CA HIS A 195 11.24 6.58 -8.89
C HIS A 195 11.25 6.88 -7.39
N ARG A 196 10.11 6.69 -6.72
CA ARG A 196 10.02 6.82 -5.26
C ARG A 196 10.94 5.83 -4.56
N ILE A 197 11.55 6.26 -3.47
CA ILE A 197 12.21 5.37 -2.52
C ILE A 197 11.15 4.84 -1.55
N ILE A 198 10.68 3.63 -1.83
CA ILE A 198 9.64 2.93 -1.06
C ILE A 198 9.92 1.43 -1.16
N THR A 199 9.76 0.72 -0.05
CA THR A 199 10.02 -0.72 -0.01
C THR A 199 8.94 -1.46 0.76
N LYS A 200 9.00 -2.79 0.72
CA LYS A 200 8.10 -3.66 1.45
C LYS A 200 8.82 -4.85 2.07
N LEU A 201 8.21 -5.32 3.15
CA LEU A 201 8.57 -6.53 3.89
C LEU A 201 7.34 -7.43 3.95
N LYS A 202 7.52 -8.75 3.81
CA LYS A 202 6.48 -9.73 4.13
C LYS A 202 7.02 -10.78 5.06
N GLY A 203 6.24 -11.17 6.07
CA GLY A 203 6.66 -12.20 7.04
C GLY A 203 7.05 -13.52 6.37
N LYS A 204 6.31 -13.91 5.32
CA LYS A 204 6.58 -15.13 4.55
C LYS A 204 7.92 -15.15 3.80
N ASP A 205 8.58 -14.01 3.64
CA ASP A 205 9.82 -13.91 2.87
C ASP A 205 11.05 -14.28 3.70
N PHE A 206 10.92 -14.35 5.01
CA PHE A 206 11.95 -14.84 5.89
C PHE A 206 12.01 -16.37 5.88
N LEU A 207 13.21 -16.90 6.08
CA LEU A 207 13.38 -18.32 6.36
C LEU A 207 12.55 -18.66 7.62
N PRO A 208 11.96 -19.88 7.69
CA PRO A 208 11.36 -20.34 8.94
C PRO A 208 12.40 -20.14 10.06
N LEU A 209 11.96 -19.65 11.23
CA LEU A 209 12.82 -19.71 12.41
C LEU A 209 13.29 -21.17 12.52
N ALA A 210 14.61 -21.37 12.53
CA ALA A 210 15.17 -22.68 12.84
C ALA A 210 14.54 -23.11 14.17
N LYS A 211 13.87 -24.27 14.15
CA LYS A 211 13.23 -24.83 15.34
C LYS A 211 14.28 -25.17 16.40
#